data_AF-A0A925QDS5-F1
#
_entry.id   AF-A0A925QDS5-F1
#
_cell.length_a   1.000
_cell.length_b   1.000
_cell.length_c   1.000
_cell.angle_alpha   90.00
_cell.angle_beta   90.00
_cell.angle_gamma   90.00
#
_symmetry.space_group_name_H-M   'P 1'
#
loop_
_entity.id
_entity.type
_entity.pdbx_description
1 polymer ?
#
loop_
_entity_poly.entity_id
_entity_poly.type
_entity_poly.pdbx_seq_one_letter_code
_entity_poly.pdbx_strand_id
1 'polypeptide(L)'
;MKNNVLFLLFLLAGLTATLSACNKKDEFSNEKLEDYMNLEVGKFVRYELDSLVYLFDRTYTEIKYQAKDVVNAVITDNAGRPAWRVIRYLRDSASTNEADWKPNITYTITVLPASVEVNEENIRFIKLKLPIIDGYTWKGNSYIHPDSFEPSFSINSWDYKYENVSTPFSFNDGRMIDSTITINQIDEVLGNPDNPFTYTTKNFSKEVYGKRIGLVYKEFFHSEYQTFYSTANCYYVRCASNTCDTINCPNNNIECDSNLTRGYSKYCRDSTLSDFYYANSYGIRLTMVDHN
;
A
#
# COMPACT_ATOMS: atom_id res chain seq x y z
N MET A 1 13.46 70.31 -16.59
CA MET A 1 12.76 70.00 -15.32
C MET A 1 11.57 69.04 -15.48
N LYS A 2 10.78 69.08 -16.58
CA LYS A 2 9.65 68.14 -16.79
C LYS A 2 10.05 66.65 -16.96
N ASN A 3 11.21 66.35 -17.56
CA ASN A 3 11.61 64.95 -17.81
C ASN A 3 12.09 64.20 -16.54
N ASN A 4 12.54 64.92 -15.51
CA ASN A 4 12.97 64.29 -14.25
C ASN A 4 11.77 63.90 -13.37
N VAL A 5 10.64 64.60 -13.49
CA VAL A 5 9.40 64.28 -12.76
C VAL A 5 8.76 63.00 -13.30
N LEU A 6 8.82 62.80 -14.63
CA LEU A 6 8.31 61.58 -15.27
C LEU A 6 9.14 60.34 -14.89
N PHE A 7 10.45 60.50 -14.74
CA PHE A 7 11.36 59.43 -14.33
C PHE A 7 11.16 59.04 -12.85
N LEU A 8 10.91 60.02 -11.97
CA LEU A 8 10.56 59.76 -10.57
C LEU A 8 9.21 59.06 -10.42
N LEU A 9 8.22 59.38 -11.26
CA LEU A 9 6.91 58.70 -11.27
C LEU A 9 7.02 57.24 -11.72
N PHE A 10 7.90 56.93 -12.68
CA PHE A 10 8.18 55.56 -13.12
C PHE A 10 8.91 54.73 -12.05
N LEU A 11 9.85 55.34 -11.32
CA LEU A 11 10.54 54.71 -10.19
C LEU A 11 9.61 54.42 -9.01
N LEU A 12 8.66 55.33 -8.74
CA LEU A 12 7.67 55.16 -7.67
C LEU A 12 6.60 54.11 -8.02
N ALA A 13 6.22 54.00 -9.30
CA ALA A 13 5.32 52.96 -9.80
C ALA A 13 5.97 51.57 -9.87
N GLY A 14 7.29 51.50 -10.09
CA GLY A 14 8.05 50.25 -10.01
C GLY A 14 8.20 49.73 -8.58
N LEU A 15 8.27 50.62 -7.59
CA LEU A 15 8.42 50.26 -6.17
C LEU A 15 7.12 49.80 -5.51
N THR A 16 5.96 50.20 -6.05
CA THR A 16 4.65 49.70 -5.57
C THR A 16 4.27 48.34 -6.17
N ALA A 17 4.88 47.93 -7.28
CA ALA A 17 4.65 46.64 -7.91
C ALA A 17 5.38 45.45 -7.25
N THR A 18 6.37 45.71 -6.38
CA THR A 18 7.15 44.65 -5.71
C THR A 18 6.58 44.23 -4.34
N LEU A 19 5.53 44.89 -3.85
CA LEU A 19 4.86 44.54 -2.58
C LEU A 19 3.67 43.58 -2.73
N SER A 20 3.38 43.08 -3.94
CA SER A 20 2.50 41.91 -4.13
C SER A 20 3.27 40.59 -3.95
N ALA A 21 4.15 40.55 -2.93
CA ALA A 21 4.67 39.29 -2.42
C ALA A 21 3.51 38.60 -1.69
N CYS A 22 3.04 37.53 -2.34
CA CYS A 22 2.00 36.63 -1.88
C CYS A 22 2.14 36.29 -0.39
N ASN A 23 1.25 36.83 0.46
CA ASN A 23 1.03 36.27 1.79
C ASN A 23 0.39 34.90 1.59
N LYS A 24 1.20 33.82 1.53
CA LYS A 24 0.68 32.48 1.83
C LYS A 24 0.18 32.56 3.27
N LYS A 25 -1.14 32.68 3.44
CA LYS A 25 -1.74 32.42 4.75
C LYS A 25 -1.44 30.96 5.04
N ASP A 26 -0.73 30.69 6.11
CA ASP A 26 -0.66 29.36 6.69
C ASP A 26 -2.11 28.98 7.05
N GLU A 27 -2.75 28.17 6.20
CA GLU A 27 -4.04 27.57 6.53
C GLU A 27 -3.78 26.53 7.62
N PHE A 28 -3.87 26.99 8.87
CA PHE A 28 -4.01 26.08 9.99
C PHE A 28 -5.35 25.37 9.83
N SER A 29 -5.29 24.08 9.51
CA SER A 29 -6.48 23.24 9.52
C SER A 29 -7.03 23.14 10.93
N ASN A 30 -8.31 23.51 11.08
CA ASN A 30 -9.06 23.37 12.33
C ASN A 30 -9.66 21.96 12.48
N GLU A 31 -9.34 21.05 11.57
CA GLU A 31 -9.80 19.66 11.60
C GLU A 31 -9.23 18.93 12.82
N LYS A 32 -10.10 18.21 13.53
CA LYS A 32 -9.72 17.36 14.66
C LYS A 32 -9.69 15.91 14.22
N LEU A 33 -8.77 15.13 14.78
CA LEU A 33 -8.68 13.69 14.52
C LEU A 33 -9.97 12.94 14.91
N GLU A 34 -10.59 13.36 16.01
CA GLU A 34 -11.87 12.84 16.51
C GLU A 34 -13.00 13.02 15.49
N ASP A 35 -12.96 14.08 14.68
CA ASP A 35 -13.99 14.31 13.67
C ASP A 35 -13.99 13.23 12.58
N TYR A 36 -12.92 12.46 12.43
CA TYR A 36 -12.82 11.35 11.47
C TYR A 36 -12.95 9.97 12.13
N MET A 37 -13.45 9.93 13.37
CA MET A 37 -13.57 8.72 14.18
C MET A 37 -14.92 8.71 14.91
N ASN A 38 -15.90 7.95 14.43
CA ASN A 38 -17.17 7.78 15.13
C ASN A 38 -17.12 6.59 16.11
N LEU A 39 -16.58 6.84 17.30
CA LEU A 39 -16.26 5.80 18.29
C LEU A 39 -17.30 5.64 19.42
N GLU A 40 -18.54 6.09 19.20
CA GLU A 40 -19.60 5.80 20.15
C GLU A 40 -19.95 4.30 20.15
N VAL A 41 -20.11 3.70 21.34
CA VAL A 41 -20.43 2.27 21.45
C VAL A 41 -21.78 1.97 20.78
N GLY A 42 -21.79 0.96 19.92
CA GLY A 42 -22.96 0.59 19.11
C GLY A 42 -22.98 1.22 17.71
N LYS A 43 -22.08 2.16 17.41
CA LYS A 43 -21.86 2.63 16.05
C LYS A 43 -21.23 1.56 15.18
N PHE A 44 -21.62 1.53 13.91
CA PHE A 44 -21.07 0.61 12.93
C PHE A 44 -20.89 1.25 11.57
N VAL A 45 -20.01 0.65 10.77
CA VAL A 45 -19.90 0.87 9.33
C VAL A 45 -19.97 -0.49 8.64
N ARG A 46 -20.81 -0.61 7.61
CA ARG A 46 -20.88 -1.79 6.74
C ARG A 46 -20.15 -1.52 5.43
N TYR A 47 -19.54 -2.55 4.88
CA TYR A 47 -18.77 -2.50 3.65
C TYR A 47 -19.09 -3.68 2.74
N GLU A 48 -18.97 -3.47 1.44
CA GLU A 48 -18.62 -4.53 0.51
C GLU A 48 -17.12 -4.77 0.61
N LEU A 49 -16.73 -6.03 0.78
CA LEU A 49 -15.36 -6.49 0.91
C LEU A 49 -15.01 -7.39 -0.27
N ASP A 50 -14.22 -6.87 -1.20
CA ASP A 50 -13.64 -7.63 -2.30
C ASP A 50 -12.22 -8.07 -1.90
N SER A 51 -11.97 -9.38 -1.89
CA SER A 51 -10.65 -9.96 -1.69
C SER A 51 -10.17 -10.60 -2.99
N LEU A 52 -8.94 -10.29 -3.37
CA LEU A 52 -8.24 -10.89 -4.50
C LEU A 52 -7.08 -11.72 -3.95
N VAL A 53 -6.99 -12.99 -4.35
CA VAL A 53 -5.89 -13.88 -3.96
C VAL A 53 -5.31 -14.54 -5.20
N TYR A 54 -4.01 -14.38 -5.42
CA TYR A 54 -3.30 -15.11 -6.47
C TYR A 54 -2.95 -16.51 -6.00
N LEU A 55 -3.15 -17.48 -6.89
CA LEU A 55 -2.80 -18.87 -6.69
C LEU A 55 -1.46 -19.16 -7.35
N PHE A 56 -0.74 -20.17 -6.82
CA PHE A 56 0.57 -20.58 -7.33
C PHE A 56 0.54 -21.06 -8.79
N ASP A 57 -0.63 -21.45 -9.30
CA ASP A 57 -0.84 -21.84 -10.70
C ASP A 57 -1.02 -20.64 -11.65
N ARG A 58 -0.73 -19.42 -11.17
CA ARG A 58 -0.79 -18.16 -11.94
C ARG A 58 -2.21 -17.69 -12.23
N THR A 59 -3.21 -18.29 -11.61
CA THR A 59 -4.59 -17.78 -11.61
C THR A 59 -4.83 -16.88 -10.41
N TYR A 60 -5.97 -16.19 -10.40
CA TYR A 60 -6.43 -15.45 -9.23
C TYR A 60 -7.88 -15.82 -8.96
N THR A 61 -8.28 -15.71 -7.70
CA THR A 61 -9.66 -15.84 -7.26
C THR A 61 -10.11 -14.56 -6.60
N GLU A 62 -11.31 -14.11 -6.95
CA GLU A 62 -12.01 -13.06 -6.24
C GLU A 62 -13.01 -13.68 -5.27
N ILE A 63 -12.98 -13.25 -4.01
CA ILE A 63 -13.92 -13.67 -2.99
C ILE A 63 -14.56 -12.42 -2.41
N LYS A 64 -15.90 -12.41 -2.38
CA LYS A 64 -16.69 -11.26 -1.96
C LYS A 64 -17.45 -11.55 -0.68
N TYR A 65 -17.36 -10.62 0.25
CA TYR A 65 -18.07 -10.65 1.53
C TYR A 65 -18.76 -9.32 1.77
N GLN A 66 -19.70 -9.32 2.70
CA GLN A 66 -20.05 -8.11 3.41
C GLN A 66 -19.28 -8.07 4.73
N ALA A 67 -18.71 -6.91 5.06
CA ALA A 67 -18.04 -6.65 6.32
C ALA A 67 -18.84 -5.66 7.16
N LYS A 68 -18.77 -5.77 8.48
CA LYS A 68 -19.42 -4.86 9.43
C LYS A 68 -18.49 -4.61 10.61
N ASP A 69 -17.98 -3.39 10.74
CA ASP A 69 -17.15 -2.98 11.86
C ASP A 69 -18.03 -2.32 12.91
N VAL A 70 -18.10 -2.92 14.11
CA VAL A 70 -18.93 -2.43 15.22
C VAL A 70 -18.06 -1.98 16.38
N VAL A 71 -18.24 -0.73 16.82
CA VAL A 71 -17.64 -0.22 18.05
C VAL A 71 -18.31 -0.92 19.23
N ASN A 72 -17.60 -1.89 19.79
CA ASN A 72 -18.17 -2.84 20.73
C ASN A 72 -18.08 -2.36 22.19
N ALA A 73 -16.96 -1.75 22.57
CA ALA A 73 -16.76 -1.31 23.95
C ALA A 73 -15.64 -0.27 24.04
N VAL A 74 -15.71 0.57 25.08
CA VAL A 74 -14.55 1.33 25.56
C VAL A 74 -13.74 0.41 26.48
N ILE A 75 -12.43 0.36 26.25
CA ILE A 75 -11.46 -0.41 27.01
C ILE A 75 -10.32 0.52 27.46
N THR A 76 -9.43 -0.01 28.29
CA THR A 76 -8.21 0.68 28.67
C THR A 76 -7.03 0.01 27.99
N ASP A 77 -6.18 0.79 27.32
CA ASP A 77 -4.96 0.27 26.71
C ASP A 77 -3.86 -0.02 27.74
N ASN A 78 -2.75 -0.62 27.30
CA ASN A 78 -1.62 -0.96 28.18
C ASN A 78 -0.95 0.26 28.84
N ALA A 79 -1.24 1.48 28.37
CA ALA A 79 -0.73 2.73 28.94
C ALA A 79 -1.77 3.43 29.84
N GLY A 80 -2.90 2.79 30.14
CA GLY A 80 -3.93 3.36 31.01
C GLY A 80 -4.85 4.37 30.31
N ARG A 81 -4.83 4.44 28.98
CA ARG A 81 -5.61 5.42 28.19
C ARG A 81 -6.91 4.78 27.69
N PRO A 82 -7.99 5.55 27.47
CA PRO A 82 -9.18 5.04 26.82
C PRO A 82 -8.87 4.63 25.38
N ALA A 83 -9.34 3.45 25.01
CA ALA A 83 -9.29 2.90 23.67
C ALA A 83 -10.63 2.25 23.32
N TRP A 84 -10.92 2.07 22.04
CA TRP A 84 -12.19 1.55 21.56
C TRP A 84 -11.97 0.21 20.89
N ARG A 85 -12.59 -0.84 21.42
CA ARG A 85 -12.59 -2.17 20.81
C ARG A 85 -13.61 -2.19 19.68
N VAL A 86 -13.14 -2.50 18.47
CA VAL A 86 -13.97 -2.70 17.29
C VAL A 86 -13.92 -4.17 16.89
N ILE A 87 -15.08 -4.74 16.59
CA ILE A 87 -15.21 -6.12 16.10
C ILE A 87 -15.69 -6.05 14.66
N ARG A 88 -14.89 -6.61 13.75
CA ARG A 88 -15.30 -6.85 12.37
C ARG A 88 -16.07 -8.17 12.29
N TYR A 89 -17.25 -8.12 11.71
CA TYR A 89 -18.01 -9.29 11.32
C TYR A 89 -17.98 -9.46 9.81
N LEU A 90 -18.01 -10.69 9.34
CA LEU A 90 -18.18 -11.04 7.94
C LEU A 90 -19.44 -11.87 7.74
N ARG A 91 -20.06 -11.73 6.57
CA ARG A 91 -21.04 -12.68 6.04
C ARG A 91 -20.85 -12.84 4.54
N ASP A 92 -21.46 -13.89 3.98
CA ASP A 92 -21.49 -14.10 2.53
C ASP A 92 -22.10 -12.89 1.81
N SER A 93 -21.54 -12.51 0.67
CA SER A 93 -21.98 -11.32 -0.09
C SER A 93 -23.42 -11.43 -0.61
N ALA A 94 -23.95 -12.64 -0.82
CA ALA A 94 -25.33 -12.86 -1.22
C ALA A 94 -26.31 -12.96 -0.03
N SER A 95 -25.81 -13.05 1.21
CA SER A 95 -26.66 -13.18 2.38
C SER A 95 -27.31 -11.85 2.78
N THR A 96 -28.61 -11.91 3.05
CA THR A 96 -29.40 -10.82 3.61
C THR A 96 -29.83 -11.07 5.07
N ASN A 97 -29.44 -12.22 5.65
CA ASN A 97 -29.83 -12.61 6.99
C ASN A 97 -28.87 -12.01 8.04
N GLU A 98 -29.41 -11.36 9.08
CA GLU A 98 -28.61 -10.79 10.15
C GLU A 98 -28.00 -11.86 11.09
N ALA A 99 -28.54 -13.08 11.12
CA ALA A 99 -27.95 -14.17 11.92
C ALA A 99 -26.65 -14.75 11.32
N ASP A 100 -26.35 -14.41 10.06
CA ASP A 100 -25.21 -14.96 9.32
C ASP A 100 -23.90 -14.25 9.64
N TRP A 101 -23.94 -13.07 10.27
CA TRP A 101 -22.76 -12.33 10.70
C TRP A 101 -21.89 -13.19 11.65
N LYS A 102 -20.64 -13.44 11.26
CA LYS A 102 -19.64 -14.12 12.09
C LYS A 102 -18.49 -13.17 12.43
N PRO A 103 -18.00 -13.14 13.68
CA PRO A 103 -16.84 -12.35 14.03
C PRO A 103 -15.62 -12.85 13.24
N ASN A 104 -14.82 -11.91 12.74
CA ASN A 104 -13.64 -12.19 11.92
C ASN A 104 -12.36 -11.69 12.60
N ILE A 105 -12.28 -10.38 12.88
CA ILE A 105 -11.15 -9.79 13.59
C ILE A 105 -11.64 -8.83 14.68
N THR A 106 -10.80 -8.64 15.69
CA THR A 106 -10.97 -7.60 16.71
C THR A 106 -9.74 -6.72 16.69
N TYR A 107 -9.95 -5.42 16.64
CA TYR A 107 -8.88 -4.42 16.68
C TYR A 107 -9.26 -3.29 17.63
N THR A 108 -8.28 -2.47 17.99
CA THR A 108 -8.50 -1.36 18.93
C THR A 108 -8.07 -0.05 18.32
N ILE A 109 -8.87 0.99 18.51
CA ILE A 109 -8.57 2.35 18.09
C ILE A 109 -8.24 3.17 19.34
N THR A 110 -7.15 3.93 19.31
CA THR A 110 -6.78 4.87 20.38
C THR A 110 -6.56 6.25 19.76
N VAL A 111 -7.38 7.21 20.15
CA VAL A 111 -7.24 8.60 19.73
C VAL A 111 -6.31 9.32 20.73
N LEU A 112 -5.20 9.82 20.22
CA LEU A 112 -4.19 10.58 20.97
C LEU A 112 -4.27 12.07 20.59
N PRO A 113 -3.63 12.97 21.37
CA PRO A 113 -3.68 14.40 21.09
C PRO A 113 -3.20 14.81 19.68
N ALA A 114 -2.32 14.02 19.06
CA ALA A 114 -1.74 14.34 17.75
C ALA A 114 -1.79 13.18 16.73
N SER A 115 -2.41 12.05 17.07
CA SER A 115 -2.52 10.90 16.16
C SER A 115 -3.67 9.96 16.50
N VAL A 116 -4.08 9.14 15.55
CA VAL A 116 -4.94 7.97 15.81
C VAL A 116 -4.15 6.71 15.57
N GLU A 117 -4.05 5.89 16.61
CA GLU A 117 -3.41 4.58 16.56
C GLU A 117 -4.48 3.50 16.39
N VAL A 118 -4.24 2.55 15.48
CA VAL A 118 -5.05 1.34 15.33
C VAL A 118 -4.15 0.13 15.56
N ASN A 119 -4.54 -0.75 16.46
CA ASN A 119 -3.83 -1.99 16.75
C ASN A 119 -4.62 -3.17 16.18
N GLU A 120 -4.12 -3.76 15.10
CA GLU A 120 -4.70 -4.91 14.41
C GLU A 120 -3.75 -6.10 14.63
N GLU A 121 -4.22 -7.16 15.28
CA GLU A 121 -3.41 -8.39 15.51
C GLU A 121 -2.04 -8.16 16.18
N ASN A 122 -1.97 -7.23 17.14
CA ASN A 122 -0.73 -6.77 17.82
C ASN A 122 0.23 -5.94 16.96
N ILE A 123 -0.20 -5.53 15.77
CA ILE A 123 0.53 -4.60 14.91
C ILE A 123 -0.12 -3.22 15.02
N ARG A 124 0.68 -2.23 15.44
CA ARG A 124 0.21 -0.86 15.64
C ARG A 124 0.50 0.01 14.43
N PHE A 125 -0.55 0.65 13.92
CA PHE A 125 -0.53 1.60 12.81
C PHE A 125 -0.90 3.00 13.30
N ILE A 126 -0.21 4.02 12.79
CA ILE A 126 -0.61 5.42 12.94
C ILE A 126 -1.45 5.78 11.71
N LYS A 127 -2.77 5.65 11.83
CA LYS A 127 -3.70 5.83 10.71
C LYS A 127 -3.97 7.29 10.38
N LEU A 128 -3.97 8.17 11.37
CA LEU A 128 -4.07 9.63 11.18
C LEU A 128 -3.06 10.34 12.07
N LYS A 129 -2.63 11.52 11.65
CA LYS A 129 -1.73 12.40 12.40
C LYS A 129 -2.03 13.87 12.15
N LEU A 130 -1.83 14.74 13.14
CA LEU A 130 -1.93 16.19 12.98
C LEU A 130 -0.63 16.79 12.41
N PRO A 131 -0.70 17.88 11.64
CA PRO A 131 -1.92 18.55 11.15
C PRO A 131 -2.60 17.81 9.98
N ILE A 132 -3.94 17.89 9.89
CA ILE A 132 -4.71 17.37 8.75
C ILE A 132 -4.73 18.45 7.66
N ILE A 133 -3.69 18.49 6.83
CA ILE A 133 -3.56 19.39 5.68
C ILE A 133 -3.03 18.59 4.48
N ASP A 134 -3.41 18.99 3.27
CA ASP A 134 -2.93 18.34 2.05
C ASP A 134 -1.40 18.34 1.98
N GLY A 135 -0.84 17.19 1.58
CA GLY A 135 0.60 17.00 1.45
C GLY A 135 1.35 16.77 2.77
N TYR A 136 0.69 16.84 3.94
CA TYR A 136 1.34 16.44 5.19
C TYR A 136 1.62 14.94 5.19
N THR A 137 2.84 14.58 5.61
CA THR A 137 3.36 13.21 5.57
C THR A 137 3.81 12.71 6.93
N TRP A 138 3.67 11.40 7.16
CA TRP A 138 4.18 10.75 8.36
C TRP A 138 4.48 9.27 8.12
N LYS A 139 5.36 8.70 8.97
CA LYS A 139 5.64 7.27 9.01
C LYS A 139 4.48 6.53 9.68
N GLY A 140 3.50 6.08 8.89
CA GLY A 140 2.30 5.39 9.39
C GLY A 140 2.59 4.03 10.02
N ASN A 141 3.67 3.37 9.57
CA ASN A 141 4.07 2.04 10.01
C ASN A 141 5.26 2.06 10.98
N SER A 142 5.52 3.19 11.66
CA SER A 142 6.73 3.38 12.47
C SER A 142 6.88 2.44 13.68
N TYR A 143 5.80 1.79 14.11
CA TYR A 143 5.82 0.82 15.20
C TYR A 143 6.10 -0.62 14.74
N ILE A 144 6.20 -0.84 13.44
CA ILE A 144 6.43 -2.17 12.86
C ILE A 144 7.93 -2.42 12.79
N HIS A 145 8.38 -3.53 13.40
CA HIS A 145 9.78 -3.95 13.28
C HIS A 145 10.06 -4.40 11.84
N PRO A 146 11.21 -4.05 11.23
CA PRO A 146 11.56 -4.48 9.87
C PRO A 146 11.41 -5.98 9.62
N ASP A 147 11.69 -6.80 10.65
CA ASP A 147 11.63 -8.26 10.59
C ASP A 147 10.23 -8.84 10.89
N SER A 148 9.18 -8.00 10.99
CA SER A 148 7.80 -8.47 11.27
C SER A 148 7.14 -9.13 10.05
N PHE A 149 7.73 -8.93 8.87
CA PHE A 149 7.24 -9.43 7.58
C PHE A 149 8.40 -10.08 6.83
N GLU A 150 8.07 -10.83 5.77
CA GLU A 150 9.07 -11.42 4.88
C GLU A 150 10.02 -10.32 4.35
N PRO A 151 11.34 -10.59 4.20
CA PRO A 151 12.29 -9.59 3.74
C PRO A 151 11.96 -8.97 2.38
N SER A 152 11.24 -9.70 1.51
CA SER A 152 10.76 -9.21 0.21
C SER A 152 9.60 -8.22 0.33
N PHE A 153 8.97 -8.13 1.51
CA PHE A 153 7.79 -7.30 1.78
C PHE A 153 7.92 -6.55 3.11
N SER A 154 8.80 -5.55 3.16
CA SER A 154 8.90 -4.66 4.31
C SER A 154 7.99 -3.45 4.17
N ILE A 155 7.12 -3.23 5.16
CA ILE A 155 6.18 -2.10 5.18
C ILE A 155 6.56 -1.01 6.19
N ASN A 156 7.60 -1.21 7.00
CA ASN A 156 7.94 -0.34 8.13
C ASN A 156 8.29 1.11 7.72
N SER A 157 8.75 1.30 6.49
CA SER A 157 9.26 2.58 5.98
C SER A 157 8.21 3.45 5.29
N TRP A 158 6.96 2.99 5.15
CA TRP A 158 5.93 3.66 4.36
C TRP A 158 5.60 5.07 4.88
N ASP A 159 5.57 6.03 3.96
CA ASP A 159 5.19 7.42 4.19
C ASP A 159 3.74 7.63 3.78
N TYR A 160 2.88 7.82 4.77
CA TYR A 160 1.50 8.16 4.55
C TYR A 160 1.41 9.63 4.22
N LYS A 161 0.50 10.00 3.32
CA LYS A 161 0.30 11.38 2.87
C LYS A 161 -1.18 11.72 2.79
N TYR A 162 -1.56 12.86 3.36
CA TYR A 162 -2.90 13.40 3.13
C TYR A 162 -3.04 13.98 1.73
N GLU A 163 -4.21 13.74 1.16
CA GLU A 163 -4.69 14.34 -0.07
C GLU A 163 -6.20 14.55 0.05
N ASN A 164 -6.77 15.48 -0.73
CA ASN A 164 -8.20 15.72 -0.79
C ASN A 164 -8.80 16.00 0.61
N VAL A 165 -8.11 16.82 1.42
CA VAL A 165 -8.58 17.15 2.77
C VAL A 165 -9.85 18.01 2.72
N SER A 166 -10.86 17.58 3.47
CA SER A 166 -12.18 18.23 3.57
C SER A 166 -12.89 18.37 2.22
N THR A 167 -12.62 17.45 1.28
CA THR A 167 -13.30 17.42 -0.02
C THR A 167 -14.26 16.23 -0.15
N PRO A 168 -15.24 16.29 -1.07
CA PRO A 168 -16.14 15.18 -1.30
C PRO A 168 -15.45 13.95 -1.91
N PHE A 169 -15.84 12.76 -1.46
CA PHE A 169 -15.46 11.49 -2.07
C PHE A 169 -16.68 10.83 -2.71
N SER A 170 -16.56 10.51 -3.99
CA SER A 170 -17.60 9.79 -4.75
C SER A 170 -17.24 8.32 -4.89
N PHE A 171 -18.19 7.44 -4.56
CA PHE A 171 -18.10 6.02 -4.85
C PHE A 171 -18.46 5.74 -6.31
N ASN A 172 -18.04 4.58 -6.82
CA ASN A 172 -18.34 4.15 -8.21
C ASN A 172 -19.84 3.95 -8.48
N ASP A 173 -20.64 3.72 -7.45
CA ASP A 173 -22.10 3.55 -7.54
C ASP A 173 -22.88 4.87 -7.48
N GLY A 174 -22.18 6.02 -7.43
CA GLY A 174 -22.77 7.35 -7.41
C GLY A 174 -23.08 7.90 -6.02
N ARG A 175 -22.91 7.13 -4.94
CA ARG A 175 -22.98 7.68 -3.57
C ARG A 175 -21.81 8.63 -3.32
N MET A 176 -21.99 9.57 -2.41
CA MET A 176 -20.98 10.58 -2.06
C MET A 176 -20.92 10.81 -0.55
N ILE A 177 -19.74 11.11 -0.05
CA ILE A 177 -19.51 11.66 1.30
C ILE A 177 -18.94 13.06 1.14
N ASP A 178 -19.65 14.06 1.64
CA ASP A 178 -19.37 15.48 1.35
C ASP A 178 -18.01 15.98 1.86
N SER A 179 -17.53 15.40 2.96
CA SER A 179 -16.30 15.83 3.62
C SER A 179 -15.50 14.62 4.04
N THR A 180 -14.37 14.42 3.35
CA THR A 180 -13.46 13.30 3.57
C THR A 180 -12.02 13.76 3.64
N ILE A 181 -11.15 12.83 4.03
CA ILE A 181 -9.70 12.93 3.84
C ILE A 181 -9.23 11.65 3.13
N THR A 182 -8.31 11.79 2.18
CA THR A 182 -7.63 10.66 1.55
C THR A 182 -6.24 10.50 2.16
N ILE A 183 -5.85 9.25 2.41
CA ILE A 183 -4.53 8.87 2.90
C ILE A 183 -3.92 7.90 1.91
N ASN A 184 -2.92 8.36 1.18
CA ASN A 184 -2.11 7.50 0.32
C ASN A 184 -0.93 6.97 1.13
N GLN A 185 -0.80 5.66 1.25
CA GLN A 185 0.20 5.01 2.09
C GLN A 185 1.40 4.52 1.29
N ILE A 186 1.15 3.98 0.09
CA ILE A 186 2.17 3.56 -0.87
C ILE A 186 1.55 3.48 -2.27
N ASP A 187 2.36 3.80 -3.28
CA ASP A 187 2.10 3.51 -4.70
C ASP A 187 3.47 3.27 -5.35
N GLU A 188 3.88 2.01 -5.39
CA GLU A 188 5.23 1.60 -5.78
C GLU A 188 5.16 0.43 -6.75
N VAL A 189 6.01 0.50 -7.76
CA VAL A 189 6.35 -0.61 -8.64
C VAL A 189 7.87 -0.74 -8.67
N LEU A 190 8.40 -1.89 -8.28
CA LEU A 190 9.81 -2.24 -8.45
C LEU A 190 9.94 -3.26 -9.57
N GLY A 191 10.99 -3.15 -10.38
CA GLY A 191 11.18 -4.00 -11.56
C GLY A 191 10.49 -3.44 -12.81
N ASN A 192 10.19 -4.32 -13.76
CA ASN A 192 9.50 -3.95 -14.99
C ASN A 192 8.27 -4.85 -15.20
N PRO A 193 7.05 -4.36 -14.89
CA PRO A 193 5.83 -5.15 -15.02
C PRO A 193 5.52 -5.56 -16.47
N ASP A 194 6.04 -4.83 -17.46
CA ASP A 194 5.85 -5.17 -18.88
C ASP A 194 6.81 -6.27 -19.35
N ASN A 195 7.83 -6.59 -18.53
CA ASN A 195 8.78 -7.64 -18.82
C ASN A 195 8.51 -8.88 -17.94
N PRO A 196 7.84 -9.92 -18.49
CA PRO A 196 7.48 -11.14 -17.74
C PRO A 196 8.70 -11.99 -17.38
N PHE A 197 9.90 -11.62 -17.83
CA PHE A 197 11.15 -12.28 -17.50
C PHE A 197 11.81 -11.67 -16.25
N THR A 198 11.37 -10.53 -15.74
CA THR A 198 11.98 -9.88 -14.58
C THR A 198 11.13 -9.96 -13.33
N TYR A 199 11.80 -10.14 -12.19
CA TYR A 199 11.19 -9.94 -10.88
C TYR A 199 10.53 -8.56 -10.82
N THR A 200 9.29 -8.53 -10.35
CA THR A 200 8.52 -7.28 -10.21
C THR A 200 7.71 -7.33 -8.92
N THR A 201 7.66 -6.22 -8.19
CA THR A 201 6.69 -6.03 -7.10
C THR A 201 5.82 -4.82 -7.38
N LYS A 202 4.57 -4.90 -6.91
CA LYS A 202 3.67 -3.75 -6.88
C LYS A 202 3.00 -3.66 -5.53
N ASN A 203 3.11 -2.50 -4.91
CA ASN A 203 2.51 -2.17 -3.63
C ASN A 203 1.62 -0.94 -3.84
N PHE A 204 0.34 -1.07 -3.49
CA PHE A 204 -0.59 0.05 -3.50
C PHE A 204 -1.42 0.00 -2.22
N SER A 205 -1.53 1.13 -1.52
CA SER A 205 -2.43 1.22 -0.39
C SER A 205 -2.97 2.64 -0.20
N LYS A 206 -4.29 2.73 -0.06
CA LYS A 206 -5.06 3.97 0.05
C LYS A 206 -6.22 3.76 1.02
N GLU A 207 -6.46 4.75 1.87
CA GLU A 207 -7.62 4.81 2.75
C GLU A 207 -8.32 6.16 2.59
N VAL A 208 -9.64 6.20 2.78
CA VAL A 208 -10.44 7.43 2.81
C VAL A 208 -11.27 7.41 4.08
N TYR A 209 -11.23 8.51 4.84
CA TYR A 209 -12.00 8.69 6.05
C TYR A 209 -13.06 9.77 5.86
N GLY A 210 -14.32 9.44 6.15
CA GLY A 210 -15.44 10.36 6.14
C GLY A 210 -15.61 11.05 7.48
N LYS A 211 -15.83 12.38 7.46
CA LYS A 211 -16.08 13.17 8.66
C LYS A 211 -17.36 12.69 9.35
N ARG A 212 -17.26 12.40 10.65
CA ARG A 212 -18.27 11.82 11.55
C ARG A 212 -18.69 10.39 11.22
N ILE A 213 -17.89 9.69 10.40
CA ILE A 213 -18.15 8.31 9.99
C ILE A 213 -16.97 7.41 10.39
N GLY A 214 -15.76 7.72 9.95
CA GLY A 214 -14.62 6.81 10.05
C GLY A 214 -14.12 6.39 8.67
N LEU A 215 -13.52 5.20 8.59
CA LEU A 215 -13.08 4.61 7.33
C LEU A 215 -14.28 4.41 6.40
N VAL A 216 -14.25 4.98 5.20
CA VAL A 216 -15.31 4.83 4.19
C VAL A 216 -14.84 4.07 2.95
N TYR A 217 -13.54 4.08 2.70
CA TYR A 217 -12.91 3.33 1.61
C TYR A 217 -11.52 2.86 2.04
N LYS A 218 -11.16 1.63 1.67
CA LYS A 218 -9.79 1.13 1.75
C LYS A 218 -9.51 0.32 0.51
N GLU A 219 -8.32 0.49 -0.03
CA GLU A 219 -7.77 -0.39 -1.06
C GLU A 219 -6.33 -0.70 -0.69
N PHE A 220 -6.02 -1.98 -0.66
CA PHE A 220 -4.69 -2.50 -0.46
C PHE A 220 -4.43 -3.54 -1.55
N PHE A 221 -3.25 -3.49 -2.15
CA PHE A 221 -2.80 -4.47 -3.13
C PHE A 221 -1.30 -4.68 -2.98
N HIS A 222 -0.91 -5.93 -2.81
CA HIS A 222 0.47 -6.37 -2.89
C HIS A 222 0.58 -7.46 -3.94
N SER A 223 1.57 -7.35 -4.80
CA SER A 223 1.97 -8.45 -5.66
C SER A 223 3.48 -8.55 -5.74
N GLU A 224 3.95 -9.79 -5.79
CA GLU A 224 5.34 -10.16 -6.00
C GLU A 224 5.36 -11.21 -7.11
N TYR A 225 6.01 -10.88 -8.21
CA TYR A 225 6.16 -11.75 -9.37
C TYR A 225 7.62 -12.21 -9.45
N GLN A 226 7.84 -13.52 -9.36
CA GLN A 226 9.15 -14.14 -9.38
C GLN A 226 9.39 -14.90 -10.68
N THR A 227 10.63 -14.83 -11.19
CA THR A 227 11.07 -15.55 -12.38
C THR A 227 12.33 -16.35 -12.08
N PHE A 228 12.40 -17.55 -12.64
CA PHE A 228 13.49 -18.49 -12.46
C PHE A 228 14.09 -18.82 -13.81
N TYR A 229 15.42 -18.87 -13.84
CA TYR A 229 16.17 -19.20 -15.04
C TYR A 229 16.94 -20.48 -14.79
N SER A 230 16.81 -21.44 -15.70
CA SER A 230 17.75 -22.54 -15.75
C SER A 230 18.90 -22.16 -16.67
N THR A 231 20.12 -22.24 -16.16
CA THR A 231 21.31 -22.41 -17.00
C THR A 231 21.51 -23.90 -17.26
N ALA A 232 20.55 -24.54 -17.91
CA ALA A 232 20.67 -25.93 -18.28
C ALA A 232 21.42 -26.02 -19.63
N ASN A 233 22.42 -26.90 -19.69
CA ASN A 233 23.22 -27.29 -20.86
C ASN A 233 24.52 -26.51 -21.11
N CYS A 234 25.35 -26.32 -20.08
CA CYS A 234 26.77 -26.17 -20.37
C CYS A 234 27.34 -27.49 -20.88
N TYR A 235 28.02 -27.45 -22.01
CA TYR A 235 28.69 -28.59 -22.63
C TYR A 235 30.17 -28.29 -22.82
N TYR A 236 30.98 -29.33 -22.87
CA TYR A 236 32.43 -29.22 -22.98
C TYR A 236 32.85 -29.70 -24.36
N VAL A 237 33.63 -28.89 -25.09
CA VAL A 237 34.11 -29.22 -26.44
C VAL A 237 35.62 -29.28 -26.47
N ARG A 238 36.16 -30.30 -27.14
CA ARG A 238 37.58 -30.37 -27.50
C ARG A 238 37.70 -30.73 -28.96
N CYS A 239 38.43 -29.91 -29.72
CA CYS A 239 38.69 -30.16 -31.14
C CYS A 239 40.16 -30.51 -31.36
N ALA A 240 40.41 -31.55 -32.15
CA ALA A 240 41.73 -31.92 -32.64
C ALA A 240 41.62 -32.39 -34.09
N SER A 241 42.48 -31.87 -34.97
CA SER A 241 42.58 -32.29 -36.38
C SER A 241 41.22 -32.36 -37.10
N ASN A 242 40.44 -31.27 -37.03
CA ASN A 242 39.09 -31.11 -37.61
C ASN A 242 38.00 -32.05 -37.07
N THR A 243 38.26 -32.78 -35.98
CA THR A 243 37.24 -33.57 -35.28
C THR A 243 37.00 -32.97 -33.90
N CYS A 244 35.75 -32.73 -33.55
CA CYS A 244 35.37 -32.17 -32.26
C CYS A 244 34.58 -33.20 -31.45
N ASP A 245 34.97 -33.38 -30.19
CA ASP A 245 34.25 -34.19 -29.21
C ASP A 245 33.47 -33.28 -28.26
N THR A 246 32.27 -33.70 -27.87
CA THR A 246 31.34 -32.92 -27.04
C THR A 246 30.80 -33.74 -25.87
N ILE A 247 30.99 -33.24 -24.66
CA ILE A 247 30.46 -33.83 -23.43
C ILE A 247 29.29 -32.97 -22.93
N ASN A 248 28.10 -33.57 -22.85
CA ASN A 248 26.92 -32.96 -22.22
C ASN A 248 26.75 -33.53 -20.80
N CYS A 249 26.74 -32.67 -19.77
CA CYS A 249 26.48 -33.11 -18.40
C CYS A 249 24.97 -32.93 -18.06
N PRO A 250 24.33 -33.89 -17.38
CA PRO A 250 22.94 -33.75 -16.96
C PRO A 250 22.76 -32.67 -15.87
N ASN A 251 21.79 -31.77 -16.10
CA ASN A 251 21.00 -30.90 -15.21
C ASN A 251 21.60 -30.15 -13.99
N ASN A 252 22.87 -30.27 -13.63
CA ASN A 252 23.52 -29.37 -12.70
C ASN A 252 25.02 -29.22 -13.04
N ASN A 253 25.51 -27.99 -13.10
CA ASN A 253 26.93 -27.68 -13.37
C ASN A 253 27.92 -28.26 -12.32
N ILE A 254 27.40 -28.93 -11.29
CA ILE A 254 28.12 -29.44 -10.12
C ILE A 254 28.57 -30.90 -10.31
N GLU A 255 27.98 -31.65 -11.26
CA GLU A 255 28.26 -33.09 -11.42
C GLU A 255 29.22 -33.47 -12.56
N CYS A 256 29.76 -32.51 -13.32
CA CYS A 256 30.82 -32.84 -14.29
C CYS A 256 32.12 -33.15 -13.57
N ASP A 257 32.54 -34.43 -13.53
CA ASP A 257 33.86 -34.82 -13.01
C ASP A 257 34.96 -34.01 -13.70
N SER A 258 35.69 -33.22 -12.92
CA SER A 258 36.79 -32.36 -13.41
C SER A 258 37.87 -33.12 -14.19
N ASN A 259 38.02 -34.43 -13.97
CA ASN A 259 38.93 -35.28 -14.74
C ASN A 259 38.41 -35.61 -16.14
N LEU A 260 37.09 -35.82 -16.29
CA LEU A 260 36.44 -36.09 -17.58
C LEU A 260 36.49 -34.88 -18.52
N THR A 261 36.45 -33.67 -17.96
CA THR A 261 36.46 -32.41 -18.73
C THR A 261 37.86 -31.83 -18.94
N ARG A 262 38.92 -32.52 -18.52
CA ARG A 262 40.29 -31.99 -18.56
C ARG A 262 40.78 -31.82 -20.01
N GLY A 263 41.08 -30.58 -20.39
CA GLY A 263 41.48 -30.24 -21.76
C GLY A 263 40.33 -29.97 -22.73
N TYR A 264 39.09 -29.89 -22.23
CA TYR A 264 37.93 -29.40 -22.97
C TYR A 264 37.61 -27.95 -22.58
N SER A 265 37.08 -27.17 -23.52
CA SER A 265 36.57 -25.82 -23.29
C SER A 265 35.08 -25.87 -22.94
N LYS A 266 34.67 -25.17 -21.89
CA LYS A 266 33.27 -25.08 -21.46
C LYS A 266 32.51 -24.05 -22.31
N TYR A 267 31.35 -24.44 -22.82
CA TYR A 267 30.39 -23.58 -23.51
C TYR A 267 29.04 -23.70 -22.82
N CYS A 268 28.45 -22.57 -22.43
CA CYS A 268 27.11 -22.53 -21.84
C CYS A 268 26.13 -21.95 -22.83
N ARG A 269 24.93 -22.55 -22.90
CA ARG A 269 23.80 -21.93 -23.61
C ARG A 269 23.28 -20.74 -22.82
N ASP A 270 22.59 -19.85 -23.51
CA ASP A 270 21.87 -18.74 -22.90
C ASP A 270 20.88 -19.26 -21.84
N SER A 271 20.75 -18.52 -20.75
CA SER A 271 19.77 -18.79 -19.71
C SER A 271 18.36 -18.76 -20.28
N THR A 272 17.62 -19.85 -20.11
CA THR A 272 16.21 -19.94 -20.49
C THR A 272 15.33 -19.79 -19.26
N LEU A 273 14.23 -19.05 -19.37
CA LEU A 273 13.21 -18.99 -18.33
C LEU A 273 12.71 -20.42 -18.06
N SER A 274 12.91 -20.91 -16.84
CA SER A 274 12.53 -22.25 -16.43
C SER A 274 11.21 -22.28 -15.67
N ASP A 275 10.92 -21.21 -14.93
CA ASP A 275 9.65 -21.07 -14.20
C ASP A 275 9.37 -19.60 -13.87
N PHE A 276 8.12 -19.30 -13.54
CA PHE A 276 7.67 -18.01 -13.02
C PHE A 276 6.32 -18.17 -12.30
N TYR A 277 6.09 -17.39 -11.24
CA TYR A 277 4.83 -17.39 -10.49
C TYR A 277 4.62 -16.09 -9.72
N TYR A 278 3.39 -15.86 -9.26
CA TYR A 278 3.08 -14.83 -8.29
C TYR A 278 3.30 -15.37 -6.88
N ALA A 279 4.29 -14.84 -6.17
CA ALA A 279 4.51 -15.08 -4.75
C ALA A 279 3.61 -14.13 -3.95
N ASN A 280 2.98 -14.64 -2.87
CA ASN A 280 2.35 -13.84 -1.82
C ASN A 280 1.47 -12.66 -2.31
N SER A 281 0.76 -12.80 -3.43
CA SER A 281 0.06 -11.68 -4.05
C SER A 281 -1.42 -11.67 -3.64
N TYR A 282 -1.88 -10.56 -3.06
CA TYR A 282 -3.23 -10.40 -2.56
C TYR A 282 -3.69 -8.93 -2.58
N GLY A 283 -5.00 -8.75 -2.66
CA GLY A 283 -5.64 -7.45 -2.65
C GLY A 283 -6.90 -7.47 -1.79
N ILE A 284 -7.21 -6.32 -1.20
CA ILE A 284 -8.40 -6.13 -0.39
C ILE A 284 -8.97 -4.76 -0.70
N ARG A 285 -10.28 -4.70 -0.97
CA ARG A 285 -11.02 -3.45 -1.10
C ARG A 285 -12.21 -3.45 -0.15
N LEU A 286 -12.33 -2.42 0.68
CA LEU A 286 -13.51 -2.13 1.48
C LEU A 286 -14.17 -0.90 0.91
N THR A 287 -15.45 -1.03 0.53
CA THR A 287 -16.27 0.09 0.07
C THR A 287 -17.46 0.22 0.99
N MET A 288 -17.59 1.33 1.73
CA MET A 288 -18.70 1.52 2.66
C MET A 288 -20.04 1.41 1.93
N VAL A 289 -21.00 0.73 2.54
CA VAL A 289 -22.40 0.61 2.09
C VAL A 289 -23.27 1.56 2.90
N ASP A 290 -23.17 1.51 4.22
CA ASP A 290 -23.87 2.41 5.14
C ASP A 290 -23.20 2.43 6.53
N HIS A 291 -23.73 3.26 7.41
CA HIS A 291 -23.34 3.41 8.80
C HIS A 291 -24.56 3.91 9.62
N ASN A 292 -24.43 3.97 10.95
CA ASN A 292 -25.47 4.54 11.84
C ASN A 292 -24.97 5.67 12.73
#